data_AF-A0A350P390-F1
#
_entry.id   AF-A0A350P390-F1
#
_cell.length_a   1.000
_cell.length_b   1.000
_cell.length_c   1.000
_cell.angle_alpha   90.00
_cell.angle_beta   90.00
_cell.angle_gamma   90.00
#
_symmetry.space_group_name_H-M   'P 1'
#
loop_
_entity.id
_entity.type
_entity.pdbx_description
1 polymer ?
#
loop_
_entity_poly.entity_id
_entity_poly.type
_entity_poly.pdbx_seq_one_letter_code
_entity_poly.pdbx_strand_id
1 'polypeptide(L)' 'MRYGRVSGEIREERYDTCKKCPYFLEDSKRCSECGCFMEAKTWVGGDPDLLCPKKKWSR' A
#
# COMPACT_ATOMS: atom_id res chain seq x y z
N MET A 1 -15.77 2.15 -12.69
CA MET A 1 -14.66 3.10 -12.45
C MET A 1 -13.36 2.33 -12.66
N ARG A 2 -12.44 2.77 -13.53
CA ARG A 2 -11.14 2.10 -13.68
C ARG A 2 -10.20 2.67 -12.62
N TYR A 3 -9.97 1.92 -11.56
CA TYR A 3 -8.97 2.27 -10.54
C TYR A 3 -7.59 2.06 -11.16
N GLY A 4 -6.98 3.16 -11.62
CA GLY A 4 -5.72 3.15 -12.36
C GLY A 4 -4.50 2.97 -11.47
N ARG A 5 -3.39 3.60 -11.85
CA ARG A 5 -2.17 3.71 -11.04
C ARG A 5 -2.09 5.10 -10.42
N VAL A 6 -1.65 5.22 -9.17
CA VAL A 6 -1.40 6.54 -8.52
C VAL A 6 -0.11 7.21 -9.04
N SER A 7 0.09 8.49 -8.73
CA SER A 7 1.35 9.19 -8.95
C SER A 7 2.51 8.59 -8.13
N GLY A 8 3.74 8.89 -8.51
CA GLY A 8 4.94 8.47 -7.77
C GLY A 8 4.94 8.98 -6.33
N GLU A 9 4.57 10.24 -6.12
CA GLU A 9 4.48 10.89 -4.82
C GLU A 9 3.52 10.15 -3.86
N ILE A 10 2.30 9.87 -4.32
CA ILE A 10 1.31 9.13 -3.50
C ILE A 10 1.83 7.73 -3.20
N ARG A 11 2.47 7.07 -4.17
CA ARG A 11 3.07 5.75 -3.94
C ARG A 11 4.16 5.80 -2.87
N GLU A 12 5.04 6.79 -2.91
CA GLU A 12 6.12 6.95 -1.94
C GLU A 12 5.59 7.22 -0.54
N GLU A 13 4.64 8.16 -0.40
CA GLU A 13 3.96 8.43 0.87
C GLU A 13 3.33 7.16 1.47
N ARG A 14 2.61 6.39 0.63
CA ARG A 14 1.99 5.13 1.05
C ARG A 14 3.01 4.08 1.45
N TYR A 15 4.13 3.98 0.72
CA TYR A 15 5.17 3.01 1.00
C TYR A 15 5.95 3.36 2.25
N ASP A 16 6.26 4.63 2.50
CA ASP A 16 6.90 5.09 3.72
C ASP A 16 5.97 4.91 4.94
N THR A 17 4.67 5.08 4.75
CA THR A 17 3.66 4.70 5.76
C THR A 17 3.74 3.21 6.08
N CYS A 18 3.96 2.35 5.07
CA CYS A 18 4.13 0.92 5.28
C CYS A 18 5.42 0.58 6.02
N LYS A 19 6.55 1.19 5.67
CA LYS A 19 7.83 0.95 6.36
C LYS A 19 7.74 1.23 7.88
N LYS A 20 6.88 2.17 8.30
CA LYS A 20 6.64 2.51 9.71
C LYS A 20 5.53 1.66 10.36
N CYS A 21 4.92 0.74 9.63
CA CYS A 21 3.76 -0.03 10.08
C CYS A 21 4.21 -1.30 10.82
N PRO A 22 3.63 -1.64 11.98
CA PRO A 22 4.00 -2.86 12.72
C PRO A 22 3.71 -4.17 11.96
N TYR A 23 2.92 -4.10 10.89
CA TYR A 23 2.58 -5.23 10.02
C TYR A 23 3.47 -5.34 8.79
N PHE A 24 4.44 -4.44 8.60
CA PHE A 24 5.35 -4.50 7.47
C PHE A 24 6.50 -5.43 7.79
N LEU A 25 6.65 -6.45 6.94
CA LEU A 25 7.72 -7.42 7.01
C LEU A 25 8.86 -6.92 6.13
N GLU A 26 9.87 -6.29 6.73
CA GLU A 26 10.97 -5.65 5.99
C GLU A 26 11.71 -6.61 5.06
N ASP A 27 12.01 -7.83 5.52
CA ASP A 27 12.75 -8.85 4.75
C ASP A 27 12.06 -9.23 3.43
N SER A 28 10.73 -9.30 3.44
CA SER A 28 9.94 -9.71 2.27
C SER A 28 9.27 -8.54 1.55
N LYS A 29 9.35 -7.33 2.14
CA LYS A 29 8.62 -6.12 1.73
C LYS A 29 7.12 -6.34 1.56
N ARG A 30 6.55 -7.25 2.37
CA ARG A 30 5.12 -7.59 2.37
C ARG A 30 4.42 -7.06 3.62
N CYS A 31 3.10 -6.99 3.56
CA CYS A 31 2.26 -6.76 4.74
C CYS A 31 1.78 -8.08 5.32
N SER A 32 1.94 -8.30 6.62
CA SER A 32 1.47 -9.52 7.30
C SER A 32 -0.06 -9.63 7.35
N GLU A 33 -0.78 -8.52 7.24
CA GLU A 33 -2.25 -8.50 7.32
C GLU A 33 -2.94 -8.84 5.99
N CYS A 34 -2.37 -8.43 4.86
CA CYS A 34 -2.96 -8.71 3.54
C CYS A 34 -2.09 -9.58 2.62
N GLY A 35 -0.86 -9.92 3.03
CA GLY A 35 0.07 -10.76 2.27
C GLY A 35 0.67 -10.12 1.00
N CYS A 36 0.22 -8.94 0.60
CA CYS A 36 0.65 -8.29 -0.64
C CYS A 36 2.07 -7.73 -0.55
N PHE A 37 2.76 -7.65 -1.70
CA PHE A 37 3.99 -6.88 -1.86
C PHE A 37 3.71 -5.39 -1.84
N MET A 38 4.24 -4.68 -0.85
CA MET A 38 3.93 -3.27 -0.64
C MET A 38 4.58 -2.37 -1.68
N GLU A 39 5.68 -2.80 -2.31
CA GLU A 39 6.28 -2.08 -3.44
C GLU A 39 5.34 -1.96 -4.65
N ALA A 40 4.49 -2.97 -4.86
CA ALA A 40 3.50 -3.01 -5.93
C ALA A 40 2.13 -2.47 -5.48
N LYS A 41 1.66 -2.87 -4.29
CA LYS A 41 0.32 -2.51 -3.78
C LYS A 41 0.12 -1.00 -3.63
N THR A 42 1.19 -0.29 -3.25
CA THR A 42 1.16 1.17 -3.06
C THR A 42 0.87 1.94 -4.36
N TRP A 43 1.04 1.32 -5.54
CA TRP A 43 0.68 1.88 -6.84
C TRP A 43 -0.82 1.83 -7.17
N VAL A 44 -1.62 1.05 -6.44
CA VAL A 44 -3.04 0.83 -6.77
C VAL A 44 -3.86 2.11 -6.58
N GLY A 45 -4.48 2.58 -7.67
CA GLY A 45 -5.15 3.88 -7.83
C GLY A 45 -6.53 4.04 -7.22
N GLY A 46 -6.80 3.35 -6.11
CA GLY A 46 -8.03 3.59 -5.34
C GLY A 46 -9.13 2.54 -5.49
N ASP A 47 -8.78 1.31 -5.88
CA ASP A 47 -9.68 0.16 -5.72
C ASP A 47 -9.98 -0.03 -4.22
N PRO A 48 -11.22 0.21 -3.75
CA PRO A 48 -11.56 0.17 -2.33
C PRO A 48 -11.28 -1.19 -1.67
N ASP A 49 -11.39 -2.27 -2.44
CA ASP A 49 -11.21 -3.65 -1.96
C ASP A 49 -9.72 -4.00 -1.82
N LEU A 50 -8.85 -3.28 -2.55
CA LEU A 50 -7.40 -3.47 -2.54
C LEU A 50 -6.66 -2.41 -1.72
N LEU A 51 -7.36 -1.52 -1.02
CA LEU A 51 -6.72 -0.56 -0.12
C LEU A 51 -6.04 -1.26 1.07
N CYS A 52 -5.31 -0.49 1.86
CA CYS A 52 -4.75 -0.96 3.12
C CYS A 52 -5.90 -1.44 4.03
N PRO A 53 -5.89 -2.70 4.53
CA PRO A 53 -6.97 -3.20 5.40
C PRO A 53 -7.05 -2.45 6.73
N LYS A 54 -5.94 -1.84 7.17
CA LYS A 54 -5.87 -0.98 8.36
C LYS A 54 -6.17 0.49 8.06
N LYS A 55 -6.55 0.82 6.82
CA LYS A 55 -6.91 2.17 6.37
C LYS A 55 -5.86 3.24 6.70
N LYS A 56 -4.56 2.87 6.64
CA LYS A 56 -3.44 3.78 6.91
C LYS A 56 -3.10 4.74 5.76
N TRP A 57 -3.72 4.57 4.60
CA TRP A 57 -3.53 5.44 3.45
C TRP A 57 -4.76 6.31 3.23
N SER A 58 -4.56 7.59 2.92
CA SER A 58 -5.55 8.44 2.28
C SER A 58 -5.84 7.92 0.86
N ARG A 59 -7.10 8.03 0.42
CA ARG A 59 -7.58 7.57 -0.89
C ARG A 59 -6.79 8.19 -2.03
#